data_AF-A0A4Y2RB40-F1
#
_entry.id   AF-A0A4Y2RB40-F1
#
_cell.length_a   1.000
_cell.length_b   1.000
_cell.length_c   1.000
_cell.angle_alpha   90.00
_cell.angle_beta   90.00
_cell.angle_gamma   90.00
#
_symmetry.space_group_name_H-M   'P 1'
#
loop_
_entity.id
_entity.type
_entity.pdbx_description
1 polymer ?
#
loop_
_entity_poly.entity_id
_entity_poly.type
_entity_poly.pdbx_seq_one_letter_code
_entity_poly.pdbx_strand_id
1 'polypeptide(L)'
;MAGFTSTPKENKKCSLNTLLVFGLRLMGRGFSAGMELLCTLNLPYVCKKTFRTHELKLLEEVKYSCEENMKAASKEVQNFKKSTTCGVSVDGTWQRRGHMSLNG
;
A
#
# COMPACT_ATOMS: atom_id res chain seq x y z
N MET A 1 12.00 20.39 -18.50
CA MET A 1 10.56 20.28 -18.17
C MET A 1 10.44 20.21 -16.65
N ALA A 2 9.90 21.26 -16.03
CA ALA A 2 9.79 21.35 -14.57
C ALA A 2 8.76 20.33 -14.07
N GLY A 3 9.19 19.40 -13.22
CA GLY A 3 8.32 18.37 -12.64
C GLY A 3 7.31 19.00 -11.66
N PHE A 4 6.22 18.28 -11.39
CA PHE A 4 5.15 18.68 -10.47
C PHE A 4 5.75 19.09 -9.11
N THR A 5 5.83 20.39 -8.86
CA THR A 5 5.88 20.89 -7.48
C THR A 5 4.45 20.78 -6.98
N SER A 6 4.22 19.72 -6.19
CA SER A 6 3.04 19.46 -5.35
C SER A 6 2.04 20.61 -5.21
N THR A 7 0.75 20.29 -5.31
CA THR A 7 -0.35 21.04 -4.65
C THR A 7 0.06 21.52 -3.24
N PRO A 8 -0.55 22.61 -2.72
CA PRO A 8 -0.15 23.22 -1.45
C PRO A 8 0.09 22.18 -0.37
N LYS A 9 1.26 22.23 0.26
CA LYS A 9 1.63 21.29 1.33
C LYS A 9 0.79 21.60 2.56
N GLU A 10 -0.27 20.85 2.81
CA GLU A 10 -0.88 20.82 4.14
C GLU A 10 0.09 20.12 5.10
N ASN A 11 0.50 20.81 6.17
CA ASN A 11 1.39 20.25 7.21
C ASN A 11 2.71 19.65 6.70
N LYS A 12 3.35 20.28 5.71
CA LYS A 12 4.62 19.83 5.10
C LYS A 12 4.57 18.44 4.43
N LYS A 13 3.38 17.83 4.28
CA LYS A 13 3.18 16.51 3.65
C LYS A 13 2.40 16.68 2.34
N CYS A 14 2.90 16.09 1.26
CA CYS A 14 2.15 16.03 -0.01
C CYS A 14 1.28 14.76 0.00
N SER A 15 0.12 14.84 0.66
CA SER A 15 -0.85 13.73 0.79
C SER A 15 -1.27 13.16 -0.56
N LEU A 16 -1.48 14.02 -1.56
CA LEU A 16 -1.96 13.62 -2.89
C LEU A 16 -1.02 12.66 -3.64
N ASN A 17 0.29 12.86 -3.58
CA ASN A 17 1.25 11.96 -4.24
C ASN A 17 1.23 10.57 -3.59
N THR A 18 1.15 10.52 -2.25
CA THR A 18 1.02 9.26 -1.53
C THR A 18 -0.28 8.56 -1.88
N LEU A 19 -1.40 9.29 -1.94
CA LEU A 19 -2.71 8.75 -2.33
C LEU A 19 -2.73 8.25 -3.78
N LEU A 20 -2.09 8.97 -4.70
CA LEU A 20 -1.95 8.54 -6.09
C LEU A 20 -1.19 7.22 -6.19
N VAL A 21 -0.02 7.11 -5.54
CA VAL A 21 0.76 5.87 -5.54
C VAL A 21 -0.01 4.74 -4.85
N PHE A 22 -0.69 5.04 -3.74
CA PHE A 22 -1.50 4.07 -3.02
C PHE A 22 -2.65 3.53 -3.88
N GLY A 23 -3.44 4.41 -4.51
CA GLY A 23 -4.53 4.03 -5.39
C GLY A 23 -4.05 3.20 -6.59
N LEU A 24 -2.93 3.58 -7.21
CA LEU A 24 -2.33 2.79 -8.29
C LEU A 24 -1.95 1.38 -7.82
N ARG A 25 -1.38 1.24 -6.60
CA ARG A 25 -1.02 -0.07 -6.04
C ARG A 25 -2.22 -0.93 -5.71
N LEU A 26 -3.31 -0.35 -5.20
CA LEU A 26 -4.58 -1.05 -4.99
C LEU A 26 -5.13 -1.61 -6.30
N MET A 27 -4.99 -0.87 -7.40
CA MET A 27 -5.40 -1.33 -8.73
C MET A 27 -4.40 -2.30 -9.40
N GLY A 28 -3.31 -2.66 -8.74
CA GLY A 28 -2.24 -3.48 -9.32
C GLY A 28 -1.47 -2.78 -10.44
N ARG A 29 -1.48 -1.45 -10.47
CA ARG A 29 -0.84 -0.61 -11.49
C ARG A 29 0.42 0.07 -10.94
N GLY A 30 1.35 0.34 -11.86
CA GLY A 30 2.65 0.94 -11.56
C GLY A 30 2.79 2.36 -12.10
N PHE A 31 4.03 2.86 -12.07
CA PHE A 31 4.39 4.19 -12.54
C PHE A 31 3.88 4.52 -13.95
N SER A 32 3.98 3.57 -14.89
CA SER A 32 3.58 3.81 -16.29
C SER A 32 2.09 4.16 -16.43
N ALA A 33 1.22 3.44 -15.73
CA ALA A 33 -0.22 3.74 -15.71
C ALA A 33 -0.52 5.05 -14.98
N GLY A 34 0.23 5.36 -13.92
CA GLY A 34 0.14 6.67 -13.26
C GLY A 34 0.55 7.82 -14.19
N MET A 35 1.59 7.62 -15.00
CA MET A 35 2.02 8.59 -15.99
C MET A 35 0.95 8.81 -17.06
N GLU A 36 0.39 7.73 -17.60
CA GLU A 36 -0.70 7.77 -18.59
C GLU A 36 -1.91 8.54 -18.05
N LEU A 37 -2.37 8.22 -16.82
CA LEU A 37 -3.46 8.93 -16.16
C LEU A 37 -3.18 10.44 -16.03
N LEU A 38 -2.00 10.82 -15.56
CA LEU A 38 -1.63 12.22 -15.40
C LEU A 38 -1.53 12.94 -16.76
N CYS A 39 -0.98 12.28 -17.79
CA CYS A 39 -0.98 12.79 -19.17
C CYS A 39 -2.40 13.08 -19.66
N THR A 40 -3.30 12.10 -19.52
CA THR A 40 -4.69 12.19 -20.00
C THR A 40 -5.46 13.33 -19.32
N LEU A 41 -5.21 13.53 -18.02
CA LEU A 41 -5.84 14.61 -17.25
C LEU A 41 -5.14 15.96 -17.41
N ASN A 42 -4.09 16.04 -18.24
CA ASN A 42 -3.24 17.22 -18.38
C ASN A 42 -2.70 17.74 -17.03
N LEU A 43 -2.43 16.80 -16.11
CA LEU A 43 -1.89 17.09 -14.79
C LEU A 43 -0.36 16.99 -14.84
N PRO A 44 0.36 17.88 -14.14
CA PRO A 44 1.81 17.83 -14.19
C PRO A 44 2.35 16.54 -13.52
N TYR A 45 3.52 16.11 -13.98
CA TYR A 45 3.99 14.74 -13.76
C TYR A 45 4.72 14.54 -12.44
N VAL A 46 4.42 13.43 -11.76
CA VAL A 46 5.29 12.90 -10.70
C VAL A 46 6.50 12.24 -11.36
N CYS A 47 7.72 12.65 -10.99
CA CYS A 47 8.91 12.02 -11.54
C CYS A 47 9.07 10.59 -10.99
N LYS A 48 9.72 9.70 -11.77
CA LYS A 48 9.92 8.29 -11.40
C LYS A 48 10.58 8.12 -10.03
N LYS A 49 11.53 9.00 -9.69
CA LYS A 49 12.22 9.00 -8.38
C LYS A 49 11.25 9.29 -7.24
N THR A 50 10.45 10.35 -7.35
CA THR A 50 9.45 10.70 -6.34
C THR A 50 8.41 9.60 -6.17
N PHE A 51 7.91 9.03 -7.27
CA PHE A 51 6.99 7.89 -7.22
C PHE A 51 7.59 6.72 -6.42
N ARG A 52 8.85 6.36 -6.72
CA ARG A 52 9.56 5.29 -6.00
C ARG A 52 9.73 5.59 -4.52
N THR A 53 9.99 6.84 -4.14
CA THR A 53 10.07 7.24 -2.72
C THR A 53 8.74 7.02 -2.00
N HIS A 54 7.62 7.43 -2.61
CA HIS A 54 6.29 7.19 -2.01
C HIS A 54 5.94 5.70 -1.96
N GLU A 55 6.29 4.93 -2.99
CA GLU A 55 6.10 3.48 -3.02
C GLU A 55 6.88 2.78 -1.89
N LEU A 56 8.15 3.14 -1.67
CA LEU A 56 8.96 2.54 -0.61
C LEU A 56 8.41 2.84 0.78
N LYS A 57 7.95 4.08 1.01
CA LYS A 57 7.28 4.44 2.27
C LYS A 57 6.02 3.62 2.51
N LEU A 58 5.18 3.48 1.48
CA LEU A 58 3.97 2.64 1.58
C LEU A 58 4.34 1.18 1.86
N LEU A 59 5.40 0.65 1.23
CA LEU A 59 5.85 -0.72 1.46
C LEU A 59 6.33 -0.94 2.90
N GLU A 60 7.03 0.03 3.49
CA GLU A 60 7.49 -0.02 4.89
C GLU A 60 6.32 -0.06 5.87
N GLU A 61 5.33 0.82 5.69
CA GLU A 61 4.11 0.85 6.51
C GLU A 61 3.29 -0.44 6.38
N VAL A 62 3.16 -0.98 5.16
CA VAL A 62 2.46 -2.25 4.92
C VAL A 62 3.18 -3.41 5.62
N LYS A 63 4.52 -3.46 5.55
CA LYS A 63 5.30 -4.50 6.25
C LYS A 63 5.06 -4.45 7.75
N TYR A 64 5.16 -3.27 8.34
CA TYR A 64 4.91 -3.08 9.77
C TYR A 64 3.50 -3.55 10.16
N SER A 65 2.48 -3.14 9.41
CA SER A 65 1.10 -3.56 9.64
C SER A 65 0.90 -5.07 9.49
N CYS A 66 1.53 -5.70 8.49
CA CYS A 66 1.48 -7.15 8.32
C CYS A 66 2.14 -7.89 9.48
N GLU A 67 3.29 -7.44 9.95
CA GLU A 67 4.00 -8.05 11.09
C GLU A 67 3.16 -7.98 12.38
N GLU A 68 2.59 -6.82 12.68
CA GLU A 68 1.72 -6.66 13.85
C GLU A 68 0.46 -7.53 13.74
N ASN A 69 -0.16 -7.60 12.57
CA ASN A 69 -1.32 -8.45 12.35
C ASN A 69 -0.98 -9.95 12.49
N MET A 70 0.17 -10.39 11.96
CA MET A 70 0.64 -11.77 12.11
C MET A 70 0.91 -12.12 13.58
N LYS A 71 1.52 -11.22 14.36
CA LYS A 71 1.73 -11.42 15.80
C LYS A 71 0.40 -11.53 16.55
N ALA A 72 -0.57 -10.66 16.23
CA ALA A 72 -1.90 -10.69 16.83
C ALA A 72 -2.63 -12.00 16.52
N ALA A 73 -2.66 -12.41 15.25
CA ALA A 73 -3.28 -13.68 14.82
C ALA A 73 -2.59 -14.90 15.46
N SER A 74 -1.26 -14.88 15.58
CA SER A 74 -0.51 -15.94 16.28
C SER A 74 -0.94 -16.05 17.74
N LYS A 75 -1.04 -14.91 18.44
CA LYS A 75 -1.49 -14.88 19.83
C LYS A 75 -2.92 -15.38 20.00
N GLU A 76 -3.82 -15.03 19.08
CA GLU A 76 -5.20 -15.53 19.07
C GLU A 76 -5.26 -17.05 18.94
N VAL A 77 -4.50 -17.62 18.00
CA VAL A 77 -4.43 -19.08 17.79
C VAL A 77 -3.81 -19.79 18.99
N GLN A 78 -2.75 -19.23 19.59
CA GLN A 78 -2.15 -19.79 20.83
C GLN A 78 -3.18 -19.87 21.95
N ASN A 79 -3.93 -18.78 22.17
CA ASN A 79 -4.96 -18.72 23.20
C ASN A 79 -6.08 -19.74 22.95
N PHE A 80 -6.53 -19.88 21.70
CA PHE A 80 -7.58 -20.81 21.32
C PHE A 80 -7.14 -22.28 21.46
N LYS A 81 -5.94 -22.63 20.96
CA LYS A 81 -5.43 -24.00 20.98
C LYS A 81 -4.73 -24.41 22.28
N LYS A 82 -4.45 -23.45 23.18
CA LYS A 82 -3.61 -23.64 24.37
C LYS A 82 -2.24 -24.29 24.04
N SER A 83 -1.71 -23.99 22.85
CA SER A 83 -0.43 -24.49 22.36
C SER A 83 0.62 -23.37 22.44
N THR A 84 1.83 -23.71 22.83
CA THR A 84 2.97 -22.78 22.89
C THR A 84 3.61 -22.53 21.52
N THR A 85 3.31 -23.36 20.53
CA THR A 85 3.81 -23.23 19.16
C THR A 85 2.66 -23.21 18.16
N CYS A 86 2.60 -22.15 17.35
CA CYS A 86 1.73 -22.06 16.19
C CYS A 86 2.43 -21.28 15.07
N GLY A 87 2.35 -21.79 13.84
CA GLY A 87 2.73 -21.06 12.65
C GLY A 87 1.55 -20.27 12.11
N VAL A 88 1.79 -19.01 11.74
CA VAL A 88 0.82 -18.18 11.02
C VAL A 88 1.47 -17.70 9.73
N SER A 89 0.73 -17.78 8.63
CA SER A 89 1.13 -17.25 7.33
C SER A 89 -0.02 -16.40 6.77
N VAL A 90 0.33 -15.38 5.98
CA VAL A 90 -0.64 -14.52 5.29
C VAL A 90 -0.63 -14.89 3.82
N ASP A 91 -1.77 -15.30 3.30
CA ASP A 91 -1.97 -15.58 1.88
C ASP A 91 -2.71 -14.41 1.21
N GLY A 92 -1.95 -13.52 0.55
CA GLY A 92 -2.50 -12.38 -0.18
C GLY A 92 -3.23 -12.74 -1.48
N THR A 93 -3.23 -14.02 -1.89
CA THR A 93 -3.99 -14.48 -3.06
C THR A 93 -5.47 -14.76 -2.73
N TRP A 94 -5.83 -14.73 -1.44
CA TRP A 94 -7.19 -15.02 -0.97
C TRP A 94 -8.27 -14.18 -1.66
N GLN A 95 -8.09 -12.85 -1.71
CA GLN A 95 -9.01 -11.95 -2.40
C GLN A 95 -9.02 -12.14 -3.92
N ARG A 96 -7.87 -12.45 -4.54
CA ARG A 96 -7.80 -12.73 -6.00
C ARG A 96 -8.52 -14.01 -6.40
N ARG A 97 -8.67 -14.96 -5.47
CA ARG A 97 -9.43 -16.20 -5.67
C ARG A 97 -10.94 -16.02 -5.51
N GLY A 98 -11.43 -14.79 -5.32
CA GLY A 98 -12.86 -14.50 -5.22
C GLY A 98 -13.47 -14.87 -3.86
N HIS A 99 -12.65 -15.23 -2.87
CA HIS A 99 -13.12 -15.42 -1.51
C HIS A 99 -13.28 -14.06 -0.84
N MET A 100 -14.52 -13.68 -0.52
CA MET A 100 -14.82 -12.58 0.38
C MET A 100 -14.49 -13.03 1.81
N SER A 101 -13.64 -12.30 2.54
CA SER A 101 -13.53 -12.55 3.99
C SER A 101 -14.84 -12.11 4.63
N LEU A 102 -15.36 -12.90 5.56
CA LEU A 102 -16.54 -12.52 6.35
C LEU A 102 -16.25 -11.33 7.27
N ASN A 103 -14.96 -11.04 7.53
CA ASN A 103 -14.51 -10.10 8.55
C ASN A 103 -13.47 -9.07 8.09
N GLY A 104 -13.21 -8.91 6.78
CA GLY A 104 -12.23 -7.94 6.29
C GLY A 104 -10.82 -8.29 6.73
#